data_AF-A0A2Z2MPJ4-F1
#
_entry.id   AF-A0A2Z2MPJ4-F1
#
_cell.length_a   1.000
_cell.length_b   1.000
_cell.length_c   1.000
_cell.angle_alpha   90.00
_cell.angle_beta   90.00
_cell.angle_gamma   90.00
#
_symmetry.space_group_name_H-M   'P 1'
#
loop_
_entity.id
_entity.type
_entity.pdbx_description
1 polymer ?
#
loop_
_entity_poly.entity_id
_entity_poly.type
_entity_poly.pdbx_seq_one_letter_code
_entity_poly.pdbx_strand_id
1 'polypeptide(L)' 'MDIVSEGLVTKVVVEEETTIIYVAFARSTPQTPFSMAVNWPLQARIIRDMVKVLEDKLGYFEIVDDMTLQRYYPIEEV' A
#
# COMPACT_ATOMS: atom_id res chain seq x y z
N MET A 1 -11.51 -13.16 5.23
CA MET A 1 -11.57 -11.77 4.78
C MET A 1 -10.16 -11.38 4.38
N ASP A 2 -9.97 -10.84 3.19
CA ASP A 2 -8.66 -10.54 2.62
C ASP A 2 -8.65 -9.16 1.95
N ILE A 3 -7.47 -8.56 1.82
CA ILE A 3 -7.29 -7.19 1.35
C ILE A 3 -7.71 -6.97 -0.12
N VAL A 4 -7.80 -8.03 -0.93
CA VAL A 4 -8.22 -7.92 -2.33
C VAL A 4 -9.74 -7.92 -2.40
N SER A 5 -10.38 -8.88 -1.73
CA SER A 5 -11.85 -8.98 -1.66
C SER A 5 -12.50 -7.77 -0.99
N GLU A 6 -11.82 -7.16 0.00
CA GLU A 6 -12.28 -5.93 0.66
C GLU A 6 -12.01 -4.65 -0.16
N GLY A 7 -11.39 -4.76 -1.34
CA GLY A 7 -11.09 -3.62 -2.21
C GLY A 7 -10.00 -2.69 -1.68
N LEU A 8 -9.17 -3.17 -0.75
CA LEU A 8 -8.03 -2.41 -0.24
C LEU A 8 -6.89 -2.37 -1.26
N VAL A 9 -6.66 -3.47 -1.99
CA VAL A 9 -5.80 -3.48 -3.18
C VAL A 9 -6.69 -3.19 -4.38
N THR A 10 -6.45 -2.07 -5.07
CA THR A 10 -7.33 -1.60 -6.13
C THR A 10 -6.83 -1.92 -7.53
N LYS A 11 -5.52 -2.02 -7.70
CA LYS A 11 -4.90 -2.36 -8.98
C LYS A 11 -3.51 -2.95 -8.79
N VAL A 12 -3.10 -3.84 -9.68
CA VAL A 12 -1.71 -4.27 -9.83
C VAL A 12 -1.30 -4.01 -11.27
N VAL A 13 -0.16 -3.35 -11.45
CA VAL A 13 0.44 -3.08 -12.76
C VAL A 13 1.80 -3.76 -12.80
N VAL A 14 2.09 -4.47 -13.88
CA VAL A 14 3.38 -5.13 -14.10
C VAL A 14 3.99 -4.53 -15.35
N GLU A 15 5.11 -3.85 -15.19
CA GLU A 15 5.86 -3.18 -16.26
C GLU A 15 7.30 -3.67 -16.25
N GLU A 16 7.68 -4.40 -17.30
CA GLU A 16 9.02 -4.99 -17.45
C GLU A 16 9.43 -5.80 -16.19
N GLU A 17 10.29 -5.23 -15.34
CA GLU A 17 10.80 -5.83 -14.10
C GLU A 17 10.22 -5.19 -12.82
N THR A 18 9.27 -4.27 -12.96
CA THR A 18 8.63 -3.52 -11.88
C THR A 18 7.18 -3.92 -11.68
N THR A 19 6.80 -4.23 -10.44
CA THR A 19 5.39 -4.42 -10.06
C THR A 19 4.90 -3.26 -9.19
N ILE A 20 3.84 -2.57 -9.60
CA ILE A 20 3.22 -1.49 -8.83
C ILE A 20 1.89 -1.98 -8.27
N ILE A 21 1.76 -1.95 -6.94
CA ILE A 21 0.57 -2.36 -6.20
C ILE A 21 -0.12 -1.11 -5.67
N TYR A 22 -1.32 -0.85 -6.15
CA TYR A 22 -2.13 0.28 -5.73
C TYR A 22 -3.04 -0.09 -4.56
N VAL A 23 -3.03 0.73 -3.51
CA VAL A 23 -3.84 0.55 -2.30
C VAL A 23 -4.75 1.75 -2.03
N ALA A 24 -5.92 1.47 -1.45
CA ALA A 24 -6.99 2.41 -1.19
C ALA A 24 -6.93 3.05 0.22
N PHE A 25 -5.76 3.42 0.71
CA PHE A 25 -5.63 3.91 2.09
C PHE A 25 -6.23 5.29 2.30
N ALA A 26 -5.93 6.24 1.42
CA ALA A 26 -6.44 7.61 1.53
C ALA A 26 -7.95 7.68 1.32
N ARG A 27 -8.51 6.84 0.43
CA ARG A 27 -9.96 6.79 0.18
C ARG A 27 -10.75 6.11 1.30
N SER A 28 -10.13 5.13 1.98
CA SER A 28 -10.79 4.33 3.03
C SER A 28 -10.64 4.94 4.43
N THR A 29 -9.77 5.93 4.58
CA THR A 29 -9.54 6.62 5.86
C THR A 29 -10.11 8.04 5.82
N PRO A 30 -11.05 8.40 6.71
CA PRO A 30 -11.52 9.78 6.84
C PRO A 30 -10.36 10.75 7.06
N GLN A 31 -10.39 11.89 6.38
CA GLN A 31 -9.32 12.91 6.37
C GLN A 31 -9.24 13.75 7.67
N THR A 32 -9.80 13.26 8.78
CA THR A 32 -9.67 13.94 10.06
C THR A 32 -8.37 13.51 10.76
N PRO A 33 -7.66 14.43 11.46
CA PRO A 33 -6.38 14.09 12.09
C PRO A 33 -6.46 12.87 13.02
N PHE A 34 -7.56 12.73 13.77
CA PHE A 34 -7.76 11.59 14.65
C PHE A 34 -7.92 10.27 13.88
N SER A 35 -8.79 10.25 12.85
CA SER A 35 -8.97 9.06 12.01
C SER A 35 -7.67 8.63 11.33
N MET A 36 -6.88 9.58 10.86
CA MET A 36 -5.57 9.29 10.26
C MET A 36 -4.61 8.67 11.29
N ALA A 37 -4.49 9.28 12.48
CA ALA A 37 -3.59 8.82 13.53
C ALA A 37 -3.91 7.39 14.01
N VAL A 38 -5.20 7.04 14.10
CA VAL A 38 -5.62 5.69 14.52
C VAL A 38 -5.42 4.65 13.43
N ASN A 39 -5.57 5.02 12.15
CA ASN A 39 -5.41 4.08 11.03
C ASN A 39 -3.95 3.91 10.59
N TRP A 40 -3.10 4.91 10.79
CA TRP A 40 -1.70 4.87 10.35
C TRP A 40 -0.93 3.62 10.85
N PRO A 41 -1.01 3.21 12.14
CA PRO A 41 -0.34 1.99 12.60
C PRO A 41 -0.84 0.72 11.90
N LEU A 42 -2.14 0.65 11.59
CA LEU A 42 -2.73 -0.48 10.86
C LEU A 42 -2.22 -0.51 9.42
N GLN A 43 -2.24 0.63 8.73
CA GLN A 43 -1.70 0.78 7.37
C GLN A 43 -0.22 0.38 7.32
N ALA A 44 0.60 0.89 8.24
CA ALA A 44 2.01 0.55 8.34
C ALA A 44 2.25 -0.96 8.57
N ARG A 45 1.39 -1.60 9.37
CA ARG A 45 1.44 -3.06 9.56
C ARG A 45 1.10 -3.81 8.28
N ILE A 46 0.03 -3.41 7.58
CA ILE A 46 -0.39 -4.04 6.32
C ILE A 46 0.75 -3.95 5.29
N ILE A 47 1.37 -2.78 5.13
CA ILE A 47 2.51 -2.59 4.24
C ILE A 47 3.68 -3.51 4.61
N ARG A 48 4.05 -3.57 5.90
CA ARG A 48 5.11 -4.44 6.37
C ARG A 48 4.83 -5.92 6.08
N ASP A 49 3.60 -6.36 6.32
CA ASP A 49 3.19 -7.74 6.09
C ASP A 49 3.18 -8.06 4.58
N MET A 50 2.78 -7.11 3.72
CA MET A 50 2.87 -7.25 2.26
C MET A 50 4.33 -7.36 1.79
N VAL A 51 5.20 -6.45 2.23
CA VAL A 51 6.62 -6.44 1.87
C VAL A 51 7.26 -7.78 2.22
N LYS A 52 7.06 -8.26 3.46
CA LYS A 52 7.59 -9.54 3.93
C LYS A 52 7.15 -10.73 3.07
N VAL A 53 5.95 -10.70 2.52
CA VAL A 53 5.41 -11.80 1.69
C VAL A 53 5.91 -11.72 0.25
N LEU A 54 6.22 -10.51 -0.24
CA LEU A 54 6.50 -10.23 -1.64
C LEU A 54 8.00 -10.07 -1.94
N GLU A 55 8.82 -9.70 -0.95
CA GLU A 55 10.25 -9.43 -1.11
C GLU A 55 11.02 -10.61 -1.73
N ASP A 56 10.66 -11.84 -1.39
CA ASP A 56 11.31 -13.05 -1.93
C ASP A 56 10.67 -13.56 -3.24
N LYS A 57 9.62 -12.90 -3.73
CA LYS A 57 8.80 -13.38 -4.86
C LYS A 57 8.81 -12.46 -6.05
N LEU A 58 8.89 -11.15 -5.80
CA LEU A 58 8.92 -10.12 -6.82
C LEU A 58 10.36 -9.61 -6.95
N GLY A 59 10.70 -9.09 -8.13
CA GLY A 59 11.90 -8.28 -8.29
C GLY A 59 11.71 -6.93 -7.61
N TYR A 60 11.83 -5.84 -8.37
CA TYR A 60 11.49 -4.52 -7.85
C TYR A 60 9.96 -4.34 -7.78
N PHE A 61 9.45 -3.84 -6.66
CA PHE A 61 8.03 -3.53 -6.52
C PHE A 61 7.78 -2.29 -5.67
N GLU A 62 6.66 -1.65 -5.95
CA GLU A 62 6.20 -0.46 -5.25
C GLU A 62 4.81 -0.70 -4.65
N ILE A 63 4.55 -0.11 -3.49
CA ILE A 63 3.21 -0.02 -2.92
C ILE A 63 2.83 1.45 -2.84
N VAL A 64 1.76 1.82 -3.53
CA VAL A 64 1.40 3.22 -3.81
C VAL A 64 -0.08 3.45 -3.50
N ASP A 65 -0.42 4.59 -2.89
CA ASP A 65 -1.82 4.98 -2.71
C ASP A 65 -2.47 5.31 -4.07
N ASP A 66 -3.69 4.80 -4.30
CA ASP A 66 -4.38 4.96 -5.58
C ASP A 66 -4.95 6.36 -5.83
N MET A 67 -5.13 7.16 -4.77
CA MET A 67 -5.64 8.53 -4.87
C MET A 67 -4.52 9.56 -4.79
N THR A 68 -3.61 9.43 -3.82
CA THR A 68 -2.58 10.45 -3.56
C THR A 68 -1.28 10.19 -4.30
N LEU A 69 -1.10 8.98 -4.85
CA LEU A 69 0.16 8.50 -5.42
C LEU A 69 1.32 8.50 -4.41
N GLN A 70 1.02 8.61 -3.12
CA GLN A 70 2.01 8.46 -2.06
C GLN A 70 2.59 7.05 -2.11
N ARG A 71 3.92 6.95 -2.19
CA ARG A 71 4.62 5.68 -2.09
C ARG A 71 4.80 5.28 -0.62
N TYR A 72 4.30 4.10 -0.28
CA TYR A 72 4.50 3.47 1.04
C TYR A 72 5.69 2.51 1.06
N TYR A 73 6.05 1.96 -0.10
CA TYR A 73 7.23 1.12 -0.27
C TYR A 73 7.82 1.23 -1.69
N PRO A 74 9.16 1.30 -1.85
CA PRO A 74 10.10 1.66 -0.79
C PRO A 74 9.76 3.04 -0.20
N ILE A 75 10.01 3.24 1.10
CA ILE A 75 9.80 4.54 1.74
C ILE A 75 10.81 5.51 1.11
N GLU A 76 10.33 6.60 0.52
CA GLU A 76 11.23 7.66 0.05
C GLU A 76 12.02 8.22 1.24
N GLU A 77 13.34 8.26 1.14
CA GLU A 77 14.17 8.93 2.15
C GLU A 77 13.87 10.44 2.12
N VAL A 78 13.51 11.00 3.28
CA VAL A 78 13.22 12.43 3.49
C VAL A 78 14.41 13.12 4.10
#